data_AF-A0A846YNV1-F1
#
_entry.id   AF-A0A846YNV1-F1
#
_cell.length_a   1.000
_cell.length_b   1.000
_cell.length_c   1.000
_cell.angle_alpha   90.00
_cell.angle_beta   90.00
_cell.angle_gamma   90.00
#
_symmetry.space_group_name_H-M   'P 1'
#
loop_
_entity.id
_entity.type
_entity.pdbx_description
1 polymer ?
#
loop_
_entity_poly.entity_id
_entity_poly.type
_entity_poly.pdbx_seq_one_letter_code
_entity_poly.pdbx_strand_id
1 'polypeptide(L)'
;MSERTVATYGEWDEYANNVVDPCARAVGVLADEIRGRVGGNKHVPIWLSEEVETLTGCGDGCCSDESWSYLVIEAGESRARFIDDENEYRYWLDGPLRWAELEAVERARAEQRRANDAAFNAVVITPILDVLQQVEADGYANDGEWHDRVMDALGVGGARYRQG
;
A
#
# COMPACT_ATOMS: atom_id res chain seq x y z
N MET A 1 -29.21 0.92 34.44
CA MET A 1 -28.57 -0.14 33.63
C MET A 1 -27.09 0.13 33.67
N SER A 2 -26.27 -0.80 34.15
CA SER A 2 -24.81 -0.63 34.17
C SER A 2 -24.28 -0.69 32.74
N GLU A 3 -23.54 0.34 32.34
CA GLU A 3 -22.82 0.39 31.07
C GLU A 3 -21.82 -0.79 31.02
N ARG A 4 -21.92 -1.65 30.01
CA ARG A 4 -20.97 -2.74 29.81
C ARG A 4 -19.65 -2.16 29.33
N THR A 5 -18.54 -2.61 29.91
CA THR A 5 -17.19 -2.23 29.48
C THR A 5 -16.39 -3.45 29.08
N VAL A 6 -15.50 -3.28 28.10
CA VAL A 6 -14.55 -4.30 27.63
C VAL A 6 -13.15 -3.69 27.49
N ALA A 7 -12.13 -4.41 27.94
CA ALA A 7 -10.74 -3.96 27.96
C ALA A 7 -9.88 -4.63 26.87
N THR A 8 -10.38 -5.71 26.26
CA THR A 8 -9.71 -6.42 25.15
C THR A 8 -10.73 -6.81 24.08
N TYR A 9 -10.25 -7.11 22.87
CA TYR A 9 -11.13 -7.64 21.80
C TYR A 9 -11.73 -8.99 22.18
N GLY A 10 -10.98 -9.88 22.84
CA GLY A 10 -11.51 -11.18 23.29
C GLY A 10 -12.67 -11.04 24.28
N GLU A 11 -12.63 -10.05 25.17
CA GLU A 11 -13.77 -9.73 26.06
C GLU A 11 -14.98 -9.17 25.29
N TRP A 12 -14.74 -8.45 24.20
CA TRP A 12 -15.80 -8.01 23.28
C TRP A 12 -16.42 -9.19 22.54
N ASP A 13 -15.60 -10.04 21.91
CA ASP A 13 -16.05 -11.22 21.16
C ASP A 13 -16.86 -12.18 22.05
N GLU A 14 -16.38 -12.49 23.26
CA GLU A 14 -17.13 -13.29 24.22
C GLU A 14 -18.46 -12.63 24.59
N TYR A 15 -18.48 -11.30 24.77
CA TYR A 15 -19.70 -10.57 25.09
C TYR A 15 -20.70 -10.55 23.93
N ALA A 16 -20.23 -10.28 22.70
CA ALA A 16 -21.04 -10.17 21.51
C ALA A 16 -21.72 -11.51 21.16
N ASN A 17 -20.96 -12.61 21.23
CA ASN A 17 -21.48 -13.95 20.96
C ASN A 17 -22.57 -14.43 21.94
N ASN A 18 -22.72 -13.78 23.11
CA ASN A 18 -23.66 -14.18 24.14
C ASN A 18 -24.83 -13.21 24.35
N VAL A 19 -24.86 -12.10 23.61
CA VAL A 19 -25.84 -11.02 23.82
C VAL A 19 -26.45 -10.59 22.49
N VAL A 20 -27.77 -10.46 22.45
CA VAL A 20 -28.49 -9.88 21.31
C VAL A 20 -28.29 -8.36 21.33
N ASP A 21 -27.93 -7.79 20.18
CA ASP A 21 -27.61 -6.37 20.01
C ASP A 21 -26.53 -5.89 21.00
N PRO A 22 -25.33 -6.50 20.99
CA PRO A 22 -24.29 -6.18 21.95
C PRO A 22 -23.81 -4.73 21.78
N CYS A 23 -23.69 -4.02 22.90
CA CYS A 23 -23.12 -2.68 22.94
C CYS A 23 -22.27 -2.53 24.21
N ALA A 24 -20.99 -2.22 24.03
CA ALA A 24 -20.05 -2.06 25.13
C ALA A 24 -19.09 -0.90 24.88
N ARG A 25 -18.66 -0.27 25.96
CA ARG A 25 -17.60 0.73 25.93
C ARG A 25 -16.24 0.07 26.00
N ALA A 26 -15.39 0.34 25.02
CA ALA A 26 -13.98 0.00 25.10
C ALA A 26 -13.28 0.89 26.14
N VAL A 27 -12.46 0.30 26.99
CA VAL A 27 -11.66 0.98 28.01
C VAL A 27 -10.21 0.52 27.99
N GLY A 28 -9.34 1.29 28.66
CA GLY A 28 -7.92 0.95 28.77
C GLY A 28 -7.21 0.90 27.42
N VAL A 29 -6.34 -0.09 27.25
CA VAL A 29 -5.46 -0.24 26.08
C VAL A 29 -6.24 -0.34 24.78
N LEU A 30 -7.31 -1.14 24.75
CA LEU A 30 -8.18 -1.28 23.57
C LEU A 30 -8.74 0.06 23.09
N ALA A 31 -9.20 0.90 24.02
CA ALA A 31 -9.72 2.22 23.69
C ALA A 31 -8.62 3.15 23.16
N ASP A 32 -7.41 3.06 23.70
CA ASP A 32 -6.28 3.89 23.29
C ASP A 32 -5.75 3.47 21.91
N GLU A 33 -5.72 2.18 21.60
CA GLU A 33 -5.38 1.65 20.27
C GLU A 33 -6.36 2.14 19.21
N ILE A 34 -7.67 2.00 19.48
CA ILE A 34 -8.73 2.48 18.57
C ILE A 34 -8.62 4.01 18.38
N ARG A 35 -8.41 4.78 19.45
CA ARG A 35 -8.21 6.25 19.36
C ARG A 35 -7.00 6.62 18.52
N GLY A 36 -5.88 5.91 18.70
CA GLY A 36 -4.68 6.09 17.91
C GLY A 36 -4.94 5.93 16.41
N ARG A 37 -5.90 5.07 16.04
CA ARG A 37 -6.30 4.83 14.65
C ARG A 37 -7.26 5.87 14.09
N VAL A 38 -8.31 6.22 14.83
CA VAL A 38 -9.37 7.15 14.36
C VAL A 38 -9.01 8.63 14.57
N GLY A 39 -7.90 8.93 15.25
CA GLY A 39 -7.47 10.30 15.55
C GLY A 39 -8.30 10.97 16.64
N GLY A 40 -8.99 10.18 17.47
CA GLY A 40 -9.87 10.69 18.52
C GLY A 40 -9.09 11.26 19.73
N ASN A 41 -9.62 12.33 20.33
CA ASN A 41 -9.08 12.87 21.59
C ASN A 41 -9.25 11.83 22.72
N LYS A 42 -8.32 11.78 23.69
CA LYS A 42 -8.34 10.87 24.87
C LYS A 42 -9.66 10.90 25.68
N HIS A 43 -10.43 11.97 25.55
CA HIS A 43 -11.72 12.14 26.23
C HIS A 43 -12.91 11.55 25.46
N VAL A 44 -12.71 11.18 24.19
CA VAL A 44 -13.78 10.61 23.35
C VAL A 44 -14.01 9.15 23.79
N PRO A 45 -15.22 8.79 24.22
CA PRO A 45 -15.55 7.40 24.51
C PRO A 45 -15.54 6.58 23.22
N ILE A 46 -15.14 5.33 23.33
CA ILE A 46 -15.11 4.37 22.23
C ILE A 46 -16.19 3.32 22.50
N TRP A 47 -17.11 3.18 21.56
CA TRP A 47 -18.20 2.21 21.62
C TRP A 47 -18.00 1.13 20.58
N LEU A 48 -18.23 -0.12 21.00
CA LEU A 48 -18.27 -1.30 20.15
C LEU A 48 -19.71 -1.79 20.12
N SER A 49 -20.23 -2.02 18.92
CA SER A 49 -21.55 -2.60 18.71
C SER A 49 -21.56 -3.53 17.51
N GLU A 50 -22.54 -4.42 17.42
CA GLU A 50 -22.75 -5.25 16.24
C GLU A 50 -23.94 -4.72 15.43
N GLU A 51 -23.80 -4.70 14.10
CA GLU A 51 -24.91 -4.47 13.17
C GLU A 51 -25.07 -5.69 12.28
N VAL A 52 -26.29 -6.24 12.23
CA VAL A 52 -26.63 -7.34 11.33
C VAL A 52 -27.35 -6.76 10.11
N GLU A 53 -26.78 -7.00 8.93
CA GLU A 53 -27.43 -6.69 7.65
C GLU A 53 -27.94 -7.99 7.03
N THR A 54 -29.27 -8.09 6.91
CA THR A 54 -29.93 -9.22 6.26
C THR A 54 -30.30 -8.84 4.84
N LEU A 55 -29.74 -9.53 3.86
CA LEU A 55 -30.04 -9.31 2.45
C LEU A 55 -31.03 -10.39 2.00
N THR A 56 -32.31 -10.02 1.91
CA THR A 56 -33.35 -10.93 1.39
C THR A 56 -33.39 -10.82 -0.13
N GLY A 57 -32.75 -11.77 -0.82
CA GLY A 57 -32.81 -11.90 -2.27
C GLY A 57 -33.91 -12.87 -2.70
N CYS A 58 -34.91 -12.38 -3.45
CA CYS A 58 -35.88 -13.24 -4.13
C CYS A 58 -35.42 -13.51 -5.56
N GLY A 59 -34.64 -14.58 -5.78
CA GLY A 59 -34.26 -15.06 -7.11
C GLY A 59 -34.47 -16.58 -7.26
N ASP A 60 -35.17 -16.99 -8.32
CA ASP A 60 -35.34 -18.38 -8.79
C ASP A 60 -35.73 -19.45 -7.75
N GLY A 61 -36.69 -19.12 -6.87
CA GLY A 61 -37.46 -20.14 -6.12
C GLY A 61 -36.78 -20.74 -4.89
N CYS A 62 -35.64 -20.19 -4.47
CA CYS A 62 -35.04 -20.50 -3.16
C CYS A 62 -34.80 -19.18 -2.41
N CYS A 63 -35.50 -18.98 -1.30
CA CYS A 63 -35.20 -17.87 -0.39
C CYS A 63 -33.90 -18.23 0.37
N SER A 64 -32.78 -17.61 0.00
CA SER A 64 -31.58 -17.60 0.83
C SER A 64 -31.54 -16.29 1.60
N ASP A 65 -31.67 -16.37 2.93
CA ASP A 65 -31.37 -15.25 3.82
C ASP A 65 -29.87 -15.27 4.09
N GLU A 66 -29.12 -14.39 3.43
CA GLU A 66 -27.74 -14.12 3.81
C GLU A 66 -27.75 -13.01 4.86
N SER A 67 -27.20 -13.31 6.04
CA SER A 67 -27.01 -12.33 7.11
C SER A 67 -25.51 -12.13 7.32
N TRP A 68 -25.13 -10.86 7.42
CA TRP A 68 -23.75 -10.45 7.64
C TRP A 68 -23.71 -9.66 8.94
N SER A 69 -22.90 -10.11 9.88
CA SER A 69 -22.60 -9.40 11.12
C SER A 69 -21.41 -8.47 10.91
N TYR A 70 -21.54 -7.24 11.39
CA TYR A 70 -20.51 -6.23 11.30
C TYR A 70 -20.19 -5.69 12.68
N LEU A 71 -18.91 -5.64 13.02
CA LEU A 71 -18.45 -4.85 14.15
C LEU A 71 -18.41 -3.37 13.75
N VAL A 72 -19.09 -2.56 14.55
CA VAL A 72 -19.14 -1.11 14.45
C VAL A 72 -18.37 -0.50 15.61
N ILE A 73 -17.45 0.40 15.27
CA ILE A 73 -16.70 1.20 16.22
C ILE A 73 -17.16 2.65 16.09
N GLU A 74 -17.62 3.22 17.19
CA GLU A 74 -17.97 4.65 17.27
C GLU A 74 -17.02 5.38 18.21
N ALA A 75 -16.49 6.51 17.72
CA ALA A 75 -15.54 7.35 18.43
C ALA A 75 -15.88 8.83 18.18
N GLY A 76 -16.89 9.34 18.91
CA GLY A 76 -17.39 10.70 18.71
C GLY A 76 -18.06 10.85 17.34
N GLU A 77 -17.49 11.67 16.46
CA GLU A 77 -17.99 11.83 15.08
C GLU A 77 -17.44 10.79 14.09
N SER A 78 -16.43 10.01 14.52
CA SER A 78 -15.87 8.95 13.69
C SER A 78 -16.62 7.64 13.89
N ARG A 79 -16.90 6.96 12.78
CA ARG A 79 -17.50 5.62 12.77
C ARG A 79 -16.76 4.74 11.78
N ALA A 80 -16.39 3.54 12.23
CA ALA A 80 -15.82 2.49 11.39
C ALA A 80 -16.73 1.26 11.44
N ARG A 81 -16.84 0.55 10.33
CA ARG A 81 -17.65 -0.66 10.16
C ARG A 81 -16.81 -1.66 9.38
N PHE A 82 -16.74 -2.89 9.85
CA PHE A 82 -16.02 -3.99 9.21
C PHE A 82 -16.78 -5.29 9.45
N ILE A 83 -16.57 -6.27 8.58
CA ILE A 83 -17.17 -7.59 8.77
C ILE A 83 -16.64 -8.13 10.10
N ASP A 84 -17.49 -8.79 10.88
CA ASP A 84 -17.12 -9.30 12.21
C ASP A 84 -16.15 -10.49 12.10
N ASP A 85 -14.89 -10.17 11.78
CA ASP A 85 -13.74 -11.05 11.72
C ASP A 85 -12.61 -10.43 12.53
N GLU A 86 -12.14 -11.14 13.56
CA GLU A 86 -11.02 -10.73 14.40
C GLU A 86 -9.78 -10.36 13.55
N ASN A 87 -9.56 -11.06 12.44
CA ASN A 87 -8.45 -10.79 11.54
C ASN A 87 -8.61 -9.45 10.83
N GLU A 88 -9.83 -9.09 10.42
CA GLU A 88 -10.11 -7.81 9.77
C GLU A 88 -9.97 -6.64 10.76
N TYR A 89 -10.44 -6.83 12.00
CA TYR A 89 -10.25 -5.87 13.08
C TYR A 89 -8.76 -5.61 13.38
N ARG A 90 -7.98 -6.68 13.58
CA ARG A 90 -6.53 -6.56 13.85
C ARG A 90 -5.80 -5.98 12.64
N TYR A 91 -6.17 -6.39 11.43
CA TYR A 91 -5.66 -5.82 10.19
C TYR A 91 -5.91 -4.30 10.17
N TRP A 92 -7.12 -3.85 10.51
CA TRP A 92 -7.45 -2.43 10.53
C TRP A 92 -6.64 -1.63 11.56
N LEU A 93 -6.43 -2.18 12.77
CA LEU A 93 -5.57 -1.58 13.80
C LEU A 93 -4.13 -1.43 13.34
N ASP A 94 -3.55 -2.48 12.73
CA ASP A 94 -2.16 -2.50 12.26
C ASP A 94 -1.94 -1.72 10.94
N GLY A 95 -3.01 -1.19 10.36
CA GLY A 95 -2.97 -0.43 9.10
C GLY A 95 -1.84 0.61 9.05
N PRO A 96 -1.75 1.57 10.01
CA PRO A 96 -0.75 2.64 9.97
C PRO A 96 0.70 2.15 9.94
N LEU A 97 1.04 1.13 10.73
CA LEU A 97 2.39 0.57 10.76
C LEU A 97 2.73 -0.06 9.41
N ARG A 98 1.81 -0.80 8.83
CA ARG A 98 2.00 -1.45 7.53
C ARG A 98 2.09 -0.46 6.37
N TRP A 99 1.32 0.63 6.41
CA TRP A 99 1.47 1.72 5.44
C TRP A 99 2.86 2.35 5.55
N ALA A 100 3.35 2.61 6.76
CA ALA A 100 4.70 3.14 6.97
C ALA A 100 5.80 2.19 6.47
N GLU A 101 5.63 0.87 6.67
CA GLU A 101 6.53 -0.16 6.14
C GLU A 101 6.51 -0.19 4.61
N LEU A 102 5.33 -0.17 3.99
CA LEU A 102 5.17 -0.11 2.53
C LEU A 102 5.83 1.14 1.96
N GLU A 103 5.60 2.31 2.55
CA GLU A 103 6.25 3.56 2.15
C GLU A 103 7.78 3.50 2.30
N ALA A 104 8.29 2.85 3.35
CA ALA A 104 9.72 2.65 3.53
C ALA A 104 10.31 1.76 2.42
N VAL A 105 9.63 0.66 2.09
CA VAL A 105 10.01 -0.25 0.99
C VAL A 105 9.97 0.46 -0.36
N GLU A 106 8.94 1.26 -0.62
CA GLU A 106 8.81 2.03 -1.85
C GLU A 106 9.91 3.08 -1.99
N ARG A 107 10.21 3.81 -0.91
CA ARG A 107 11.33 4.76 -0.88
C ARG A 107 12.66 4.08 -1.15
N ALA A 108 12.93 2.94 -0.51
CA ALA A 108 14.15 2.16 -0.74
C ALA A 108 14.25 1.69 -2.21
N ARG A 109 13.15 1.19 -2.80
CA ARG A 109 13.11 0.81 -4.22
C ARG A 109 13.31 2.01 -5.16
N ALA A 110 12.74 3.17 -4.83
CA ALA A 110 12.91 4.38 -5.62
C ALA A 110 14.36 4.91 -5.57
N GLU A 111 15.03 4.80 -4.43
CA GLU A 111 16.44 5.11 -4.29
C GLU A 111 17.32 4.14 -5.08
N GLN A 112 17.04 2.83 -5.00
CA GLN A 112 17.75 1.83 -5.80
C GLN A 112 17.59 2.07 -7.31
N ARG A 113 16.38 2.42 -7.79
CA ARG A 113 16.15 2.79 -9.19
C ARG A 113 16.98 4.00 -9.61
N ARG A 114 16.98 5.08 -8.81
CA ARG A 114 17.80 6.27 -9.07
C ARG A 114 19.29 5.94 -9.14
N ALA A 115 19.79 5.08 -8.25
CA ALA A 115 21.18 4.64 -8.26
C ALA A 115 21.51 3.81 -9.52
N ASN A 116 20.63 2.89 -9.91
CA ASN A 116 20.79 2.08 -11.11
C ASN A 116 20.74 2.94 -12.38
N ASP A 117 19.81 3.89 -12.48
CA ASP A 117 19.69 4.81 -13.61
C ASP A 117 20.93 5.72 -13.71
N ALA A 118 21.43 6.23 -12.59
CA ALA A 118 22.66 7.02 -12.55
C ALA A 118 23.88 6.19 -13.00
N ALA A 119 23.98 4.93 -12.54
CA ALA A 119 25.05 4.02 -12.95
C ALA A 119 24.96 3.67 -14.45
N PHE A 120 23.77 3.37 -14.96
CA PHE A 120 23.55 3.11 -16.39
C PHE A 120 23.90 4.33 -17.24
N ASN A 121 23.48 5.53 -16.82
CA ASN A 121 23.82 6.76 -17.51
C ASN A 121 25.35 6.96 -17.55
N ALA A 122 26.04 6.78 -16.42
CA ALA A 122 27.49 6.96 -16.35
C ALA A 122 28.27 5.92 -17.16
N VAL A 123 27.81 4.67 -17.21
CA VAL A 123 28.53 3.55 -17.86
C VAL A 123 28.20 3.43 -19.35
N VAL A 124 26.96 3.77 -19.75
CA VAL A 124 26.47 3.53 -21.11
C VAL A 124 26.23 4.83 -21.85
N ILE A 125 25.42 5.72 -21.30
CA ILE A 125 24.94 6.91 -22.04
C ILE A 125 26.04 7.95 -22.18
N THR A 126 26.71 8.33 -21.09
CA THR A 126 27.76 9.36 -21.10
C THR A 126 28.90 8.99 -22.06
N PRO A 127 29.47 7.77 -22.03
CA PRO A 127 30.53 7.41 -22.98
C PRO A 127 30.09 7.47 -24.45
N ILE A 128 28.84 7.11 -24.75
CA ILE A 128 28.31 7.23 -26.11
C ILE A 128 28.24 8.71 -26.54
N LEU A 129 27.72 9.57 -25.67
CA LEU A 129 27.62 11.01 -25.95
C LEU A 129 29.01 11.65 -26.10
N ASP A 130 29.98 11.26 -25.27
CA ASP A 130 31.35 11.74 -25.35
C ASP A 130 32.00 11.35 -26.69
N VAL A 131 31.79 10.12 -27.16
CA VAL A 131 32.25 9.68 -28.48
C VAL A 131 31.61 10.50 -29.60
N LEU A 132 30.29 10.72 -29.56
CA LEU A 132 29.59 11.52 -30.56
C LEU A 132 30.15 12.95 -30.63
N GLN A 133 30.30 13.60 -29.47
CA GLN A 133 30.86 14.96 -29.37
C GLN A 133 32.31 15.01 -29.86
N GLN A 134 33.12 13.99 -29.55
CA GLN A 134 34.50 13.92 -30.02
C GLN A 134 34.59 13.81 -31.54
N VAL A 135 33.80 12.95 -32.17
CA VAL A 135 33.78 12.81 -33.64
C VAL A 135 33.28 14.09 -34.31
N GLU A 136 32.29 14.76 -33.73
CA GLU A 136 31.82 16.07 -34.19
C GLU A 136 32.93 17.13 -34.09
N ALA A 137 33.67 17.17 -32.98
CA ALA A 137 34.76 18.11 -32.76
C ALA A 137 35.97 17.87 -33.70
N ASP A 138 36.27 16.61 -34.01
CA ASP A 138 37.37 16.23 -34.91
C ASP A 138 37.07 16.56 -36.39
N GLY A 139 35.80 16.72 -36.73
CA GLY A 139 35.33 17.02 -38.08
C GLY A 139 35.41 15.82 -39.03
N TYR A 140 34.52 15.81 -40.03
CA TYR A 140 34.35 14.73 -40.99
C TYR A 140 33.92 15.28 -42.35
N ALA A 141 34.23 14.58 -43.44
CA ALA A 141 33.94 15.06 -44.80
C ALA A 141 32.50 14.80 -45.25
N ASN A 142 31.83 13.79 -44.69
CA ASN A 142 30.45 13.43 -44.98
C ASN A 142 29.86 12.51 -43.88
N ASP A 143 28.54 12.33 -43.90
CA ASP A 143 27.81 11.54 -42.91
C ASP A 143 28.22 10.06 -42.84
N GLY A 144 28.69 9.49 -43.96
CA GLY A 144 29.19 8.12 -44.00
C GLY A 144 30.49 7.96 -43.22
N GLU A 145 31.41 8.92 -43.37
CA GLU A 145 32.64 8.97 -42.58
C GLU A 145 32.37 9.24 -41.09
N TRP A 146 31.42 10.13 -40.78
CA TRP A 146 30.97 10.36 -39.41
C TRP A 146 30.48 9.07 -38.76
N HIS A 147 29.57 8.36 -39.41
CA HIS A 147 29.00 7.11 -38.91
C HIS A 147 30.07 6.05 -38.67
N ASP A 148 30.99 5.86 -39.61
CA ASP A 148 32.10 4.90 -39.47
C ASP A 148 32.98 5.23 -38.26
N ARG A 149 33.35 6.52 -38.10
CA ARG A 149 34.18 6.96 -36.97
C ARG A 149 33.48 6.78 -35.62
N VAL A 150 32.18 7.06 -35.52
CA VAL A 150 31.39 6.83 -34.30
C VAL A 150 31.35 5.33 -33.97
N MET A 151 31.04 4.48 -34.94
CA MET A 151 30.92 3.04 -34.71
C MET A 151 32.26 2.39 -34.36
N ASP A 152 33.37 2.86 -34.92
CA ASP A 152 34.71 2.40 -34.59
C ASP A 152 35.13 2.84 -33.19
N ALA A 153 34.86 4.10 -32.81
CA ALA A 153 35.14 4.62 -31.48
C ALA A 153 34.31 3.93 -30.38
N LEU A 154 33.08 3.49 -30.71
CA LEU A 154 32.25 2.66 -29.83
C LEU A 154 32.63 1.18 -29.83
N GLY A 155 33.58 0.76 -30.68
CA GLY A 155 33.99 -0.65 -30.82
C GLY A 155 32.90 -1.56 -31.41
N VAL A 156 31.89 -1.00 -32.07
CA VAL A 156 30.74 -1.73 -32.64
C VAL A 156 31.05 -2.29 -34.04
N GLY A 157 32.05 -1.72 -34.73
CA GLY A 157 32.54 -2.20 -36.03
C GLY A 157 31.45 -2.20 -37.12
N GLY A 158 31.44 -1.15 -37.95
CA GLY A 158 30.53 -1.04 -39.12
C GLY A 158 30.74 -2.13 -40.18
N ALA A 159 29.85 -2.23 -41.18
CA ALA A 159 29.79 -3.33 -42.15
C ALA A 159 31.05 -3.56 -43.04
N ARG A 160 32.09 -2.72 -42.96
CA ARG A 160 33.43 -3.03 -43.49
C ARG A 160 34.14 -4.17 -42.73
N TYR A 161 33.71 -4.51 -41.52
CA TYR A 161 34.39 -5.49 -40.63
C TYR A 161 33.83 -6.92 -40.66
N ARG A 162 32.82 -7.23 -41.49
CA ARG A 162 32.29 -8.61 -41.64
C ARG A 162 32.48 -9.23 -43.02
N GLN A 163 32.74 -8.45 -44.06
CA GLN A 163 33.04 -8.94 -45.41
C GLN A 163 34.03 -8.01 -46.11
N GLY A 164 35.31 -8.27 -45.89
CA GLY A 164 36.46 -7.76 -46.63
C GLY A 164 37.55 -8.81 -46.57
#